data_AF-A0A1L0C0D4-F1
#
_entry.id   AF-A0A1L0C0D4-F1
#
_cell.length_a   1.000
_cell.length_b   1.000
_cell.length_c   1.000
_cell.angle_alpha   90.00
_cell.angle_beta   90.00
_cell.angle_gamma   90.00
#
_symmetry.space_group_name_H-M   'P 1'
#
loop_
_entity.id
_entity.type
_entity.pdbx_description
1 polymer ?
#
loop_
_entity_poly.entity_id
_entity_poly.type
_entity_poly.pdbx_seq_one_letter_code
_entity_poly.pdbx_strand_id
1 'polypeptide(L)'
;MATKTYGVTGPVSLANPTQSEIQLNDSLIAELKAKGSFESEQATKKRVEVLSLFQRMVQEFVFTVSKKKNMSDGMARDAGGKIFTFGSYRLGVYGPGSDIDTLVVVPKHVAREDFFSVFEQILRKRPELEEITSVPDAFVPIIKIEFDGISIDLIYARLNVPRVPPDMNLEDKNLLKNIDEKDLRSLNGTRVTDEILQLVPKPTVFKHALRCIKMWAQQRAVYGNVFGFPGGVAWAMLVARICQLYPNAVSATIVEKFFTIYTKWNWPQPVLLKPIEDGPLQVRVWNPRLYPHDRQHKMPVITPAYPSMCATHNITNSTQKVILKELERGAEIMKEMASGQKIWSDLFARHTFFHDYKFYLCVVAGTLSTDEEHHKWSGMIESKLRILVQKLEVTDGIAVAHPYVKDFSNSYLLGEQKVEEVVSAYGTLQGNETIAKLEAVKTGSLSEESSNTQPVIHLTKLFIGLDVSLLKTGTGTVRKLDIQYPCSEFYNLCKGWQAFDEKVNFIQIKNVKLYDLPDDVYVEGETRPVKSTKKRKKDNKADQLKRPKSVTSTPAIA
;
A
#
# COMPACT_ATOMS: atom_id res chain seq x y z
N MET A 1 -6.36 -17.01 40.05
CA MET A 1 -6.74 -16.32 38.80
C MET A 1 -5.87 -16.87 37.69
N ALA A 2 -6.44 -17.41 36.63
CA ALA A 2 -5.64 -17.89 35.50
C ALA A 2 -4.96 -16.68 34.84
N THR A 3 -3.62 -16.71 34.74
CA THR A 3 -2.84 -15.68 34.06
C THR A 3 -3.27 -15.65 32.59
N LYS A 4 -3.80 -14.52 32.12
CA LYS A 4 -4.24 -14.37 30.72
C LYS A 4 -3.06 -14.66 29.79
N THR A 5 -3.13 -15.75 29.05
CA THR A 5 -2.12 -16.15 28.05
C THR A 5 -2.39 -15.46 26.73
N TYR A 6 -1.35 -14.91 26.11
CA TYR A 6 -1.44 -14.23 24.81
C TYR A 6 -0.70 -15.04 23.75
N GLY A 7 -1.29 -15.15 22.55
CA GLY A 7 -0.67 -15.84 21.42
C GLY A 7 -0.98 -17.33 21.31
N VAL A 8 -0.41 -17.96 20.28
CA VAL A 8 -0.50 -19.41 20.02
C VAL A 8 0.63 -20.22 20.65
N THR A 9 1.61 -19.55 21.24
CA THR A 9 2.72 -20.14 22.01
C THR A 9 2.92 -19.36 23.31
N GLY A 10 3.58 -19.96 24.29
CA GLY A 10 4.07 -19.23 25.45
C GLY A 10 5.07 -18.12 25.09
N PRO A 11 5.34 -17.19 26.03
CA PRO A 11 6.33 -16.13 25.85
C PRO A 11 7.75 -16.71 25.71
N VAL A 12 8.60 -16.06 24.93
CA VAL A 12 10.03 -16.39 24.82
C VAL A 12 10.79 -15.87 26.04
N SER A 13 10.42 -14.70 26.55
CA SER A 13 11.00 -14.13 27.78
C SER A 13 9.97 -13.34 28.56
N LEU A 14 10.03 -13.47 29.89
CA LEU A 14 9.26 -12.69 30.85
C LEU A 14 10.10 -11.61 31.54
N ALA A 15 11.34 -11.39 31.10
CA ALA A 15 12.23 -10.41 31.70
C ALA A 15 11.63 -9.00 31.64
N ASN A 16 11.79 -8.27 32.75
CA ASN A 16 11.52 -6.84 32.79
C ASN A 16 12.63 -6.06 32.09
N PRO A 17 12.34 -4.87 31.55
CA PRO A 17 13.33 -4.05 30.87
C PRO A 17 14.44 -3.63 31.84
N THR A 18 15.66 -3.62 31.33
CA THR A 18 16.84 -3.05 31.99
C THR A 18 16.83 -1.52 31.87
N GLN A 19 17.65 -0.84 32.70
CA GLN A 19 17.76 0.63 32.63
C GLN A 19 18.23 1.13 31.26
N SER A 20 19.14 0.40 30.61
CA SER A 20 19.62 0.74 29.27
C SER A 20 18.51 0.62 28.21
N GLU A 21 17.65 -0.39 28.30
CA GLU A 21 16.52 -0.55 27.38
C GLU A 21 15.47 0.55 27.59
N ILE A 22 15.26 0.99 28.83
CA ILE A 22 14.37 2.12 29.15
C ILE A 22 14.91 3.41 28.51
N GLN A 23 16.20 3.71 28.67
CA GLN A 23 16.82 4.88 28.05
C GLN A 23 16.73 4.84 26.51
N LEU A 24 16.95 3.66 25.92
CA LEU A 24 16.80 3.46 24.47
C LEU A 24 15.35 3.63 23.99
N ASN A 25 14.38 3.25 24.84
CA ASN A 25 12.97 3.48 24.58
C ASN A 25 12.58 4.96 24.68
N ASP A 26 13.15 5.71 25.62
CA ASP A 26 12.88 7.15 25.74
C ASP A 26 13.43 7.91 24.52
N SER A 27 14.61 7.53 24.04
CA SER A 27 15.18 8.11 22.80
C SER A 27 14.37 7.73 21.56
N LEU A 28 13.78 6.52 21.50
CA LEU A 28 12.85 6.14 20.43
C LEU A 28 11.63 7.08 20.40
N ILE A 29 11.02 7.30 21.56
CA ILE A 29 9.82 8.14 21.66
C ILE A 29 10.17 9.60 21.28
N ALA A 30 11.33 10.09 21.71
CA ALA A 30 11.81 11.42 21.33
C ALA A 30 12.01 11.56 19.82
N GLU A 31 12.64 10.58 19.16
CA GLU A 31 12.84 10.58 17.70
C GLU A 31 11.50 10.52 16.96
N LEU A 32 10.56 9.67 17.40
CA LEU A 32 9.22 9.58 16.80
C LEU A 32 8.46 10.91 16.90
N LYS A 33 8.62 11.64 18.01
CA LYS A 33 8.06 13.01 18.15
C LYS A 33 8.74 14.00 17.21
N ALA A 34 10.07 13.98 17.16
CA ALA A 34 10.85 14.88 16.29
C ALA A 34 10.52 14.68 14.80
N LYS A 35 10.20 13.45 14.39
CA LYS A 35 9.78 13.09 13.03
C LYS A 35 8.27 13.27 12.77
N GLY A 36 7.53 13.89 13.69
CA GLY A 36 6.11 14.19 13.50
C GLY A 36 5.18 12.97 13.50
N SER A 37 5.55 11.88 14.16
CA SER A 37 4.68 10.68 14.23
C SER A 37 3.39 10.96 14.99
N PHE A 38 3.43 11.82 16.01
CA PHE A 38 2.29 12.10 16.88
C PHE A 38 1.55 13.35 16.40
N GLU A 39 0.23 13.24 16.31
CA GLU A 39 -0.64 14.38 16.01
C GLU A 39 -0.78 15.30 17.24
N SER A 40 -1.06 16.58 16.99
CA SER A 40 -1.34 17.55 18.06
C SER A 40 -2.68 17.27 18.74
N GLU A 41 -2.81 17.64 20.01
CA GLU A 41 -4.05 17.45 20.76
C GLU A 41 -5.25 18.17 20.11
N GLN A 42 -5.02 19.35 19.52
CA GLN A 42 -6.04 20.12 18.82
C GLN A 42 -6.55 19.38 17.58
N ALA A 43 -5.66 18.85 16.74
CA ALA A 43 -6.06 18.08 15.57
C ALA A 43 -6.78 16.78 15.97
N THR A 44 -6.34 16.12 17.05
CA THR A 44 -7.05 14.94 17.58
C THR A 44 -8.45 15.28 18.08
N LYS A 45 -8.65 16.42 18.76
CA LYS A 45 -9.99 16.91 19.15
C LYS A 45 -10.87 17.16 17.94
N LYS A 46 -10.33 17.80 16.89
CA LYS A 46 -11.03 18.03 15.62
C LYS A 46 -11.54 16.72 15.00
N ARG A 47 -10.70 15.67 14.96
CA ARG A 47 -11.12 14.33 14.48
C ARG A 47 -12.29 13.75 15.28
N VAL A 48 -12.31 13.94 16.60
CA VAL A 48 -13.40 13.47 17.48
C VAL A 48 -14.69 14.24 17.22
N GLU A 49 -14.61 15.55 17.02
CA GLU A 49 -15.76 16.40 16.67
C GLU A 49 -16.37 16.00 15.33
N VAL A 50 -15.52 15.78 14.33
CA VAL A 50 -15.91 15.30 13.00
C VAL A 50 -16.59 13.93 13.10
N LEU A 51 -16.02 12.96 13.81
CA LEU A 51 -16.66 11.64 14.03
C LEU A 51 -18.02 11.76 14.74
N SER A 52 -18.16 12.70 15.68
CA SER A 52 -19.43 12.95 16.36
C SER A 52 -20.48 13.53 15.41
N LEU A 53 -20.07 14.34 14.43
CA LEU A 53 -20.95 14.79 13.36
C LEU A 53 -21.33 13.64 12.42
N PHE A 54 -20.38 12.79 12.01
CA PHE A 54 -20.67 11.60 11.18
C PHE A 54 -21.66 10.65 11.85
N GLN A 55 -21.53 10.40 13.15
CA GLN A 55 -22.47 9.56 13.89
C GLN A 55 -23.91 10.12 13.81
N ARG A 56 -24.09 11.44 13.87
CA ARG A 56 -25.40 12.08 13.70
C ARG A 56 -25.92 11.96 12.27
N MET A 57 -25.05 12.18 11.27
CA MET A 57 -25.42 12.04 9.86
C MET A 57 -25.83 10.60 9.51
N VAL A 58 -25.18 9.59 10.10
CA VAL A 58 -25.57 8.18 9.92
C VAL A 58 -26.93 7.88 10.53
N GLN A 59 -27.26 8.46 11.69
CA GLN A 59 -28.58 8.32 12.29
C GLN A 59 -29.67 9.01 11.43
N GLU A 60 -29.39 10.20 10.90
CA GLU A 60 -30.27 10.89 9.95
C GLU A 60 -30.48 10.06 8.67
N PHE A 61 -29.41 9.47 8.15
CA PHE A 61 -29.45 8.58 6.99
C PHE A 61 -30.37 7.38 7.23
N VAL A 62 -30.14 6.62 8.30
CA VAL A 62 -30.98 5.46 8.62
C VAL A 62 -32.42 5.87 8.89
N PHE A 63 -32.65 6.98 9.59
CA PHE A 63 -33.99 7.53 9.81
C PHE A 63 -34.69 7.86 8.49
N THR A 64 -34.01 8.57 7.58
CA THR A 64 -34.55 8.99 6.28
C THR A 64 -34.94 7.78 5.42
N VAL A 65 -34.07 6.77 5.34
CA VAL A 65 -34.37 5.52 4.62
C VAL A 65 -35.53 4.77 5.27
N SER A 66 -35.57 4.71 6.61
CA SER A 66 -36.68 4.07 7.34
C SER A 66 -38.02 4.75 7.06
N LYS A 67 -38.06 6.09 7.01
CA LYS A 67 -39.25 6.86 6.63
C LYS A 67 -39.69 6.61 5.19
N LYS A 68 -38.75 6.55 4.23
CA LYS A 68 -39.04 6.18 2.83
C LYS A 68 -39.62 4.77 2.69
N LYS A 69 -39.35 3.89 3.66
CA LYS A 69 -39.92 2.52 3.74
C LYS A 69 -41.16 2.45 4.65
N ASN A 70 -41.87 3.58 4.82
CA ASN A 70 -43.14 3.70 5.53
C ASN A 70 -43.10 3.33 7.03
N MET A 71 -41.94 3.41 7.67
CA MET A 71 -41.85 3.22 9.12
C MET A 71 -42.38 4.45 9.89
N SER A 72 -42.97 4.21 11.07
CA SER A 72 -43.35 5.30 11.98
C SER A 72 -42.11 6.03 12.51
N ASP A 73 -42.27 7.25 13.01
CA ASP A 73 -41.14 8.04 13.54
C ASP A 73 -40.43 7.32 14.69
N GLY A 74 -41.19 6.66 15.57
CA GLY A 74 -40.63 5.85 16.65
C GLY A 74 -39.79 4.69 16.12
N MET A 75 -40.33 3.91 15.17
CA MET A 75 -39.59 2.80 14.55
C MET A 75 -38.37 3.26 13.76
N ALA A 76 -38.47 4.40 13.07
CA ALA A 76 -37.37 4.97 12.29
C ALA A 76 -36.23 5.48 13.18
N ARG A 77 -36.54 6.04 14.37
CA ARG A 77 -35.52 6.40 15.37
C ARG A 77 -34.90 5.15 16.02
N ASP A 78 -35.73 4.17 16.37
CA ASP A 78 -35.30 2.91 16.97
C ASP A 78 -34.41 2.07 16.04
N ALA A 79 -34.51 2.27 14.72
CA ALA A 79 -33.63 1.63 13.73
C ALA A 79 -32.15 1.94 13.97
N GLY A 80 -31.84 3.12 14.51
CA GLY A 80 -30.51 3.51 14.96
C GLY A 80 -29.53 3.75 13.82
N GLY A 81 -28.37 3.09 13.88
CA GLY A 81 -27.24 3.29 12.97
C GLY A 81 -26.01 3.78 13.71
N LYS A 82 -24.84 3.24 13.39
CA LYS A 82 -23.61 3.48 14.15
C LYS A 82 -22.39 3.51 13.25
N ILE A 83 -21.46 4.43 13.55
CA ILE A 83 -20.13 4.41 12.99
C ILE A 83 -19.16 3.64 13.90
N PHE A 84 -18.21 2.96 13.27
CA PHE A 84 -17.06 2.35 13.93
C PHE A 84 -15.81 2.83 13.21
N THR A 85 -14.76 3.15 13.96
CA THR A 85 -13.45 3.40 13.36
C THR A 85 -12.64 2.12 13.35
N PHE A 86 -11.79 1.96 12.34
CA PHE A 86 -10.83 0.86 12.27
C PHE A 86 -9.46 1.38 11.84
N GLY A 87 -8.56 0.45 11.49
CA GLY A 87 -7.27 0.82 10.92
C GLY A 87 -6.38 1.63 11.87
N SER A 88 -5.60 2.55 11.30
CA SER A 88 -4.53 3.23 12.04
C SER A 88 -5.07 4.18 13.11
N TYR A 89 -6.20 4.84 12.85
CA TYR A 89 -6.88 5.72 13.79
C TYR A 89 -7.34 4.95 15.03
N ARG A 90 -8.10 3.86 14.84
CA ARG A 90 -8.60 3.03 15.94
C ARG A 90 -7.49 2.35 16.74
N LEU A 91 -6.41 1.92 16.07
CA LEU A 91 -5.22 1.39 16.74
C LEU A 91 -4.48 2.46 17.57
N GLY A 92 -4.73 3.75 17.35
CA GLY A 92 -4.03 4.86 18.02
C GLY A 92 -2.60 5.08 17.51
N VAL A 93 -2.32 4.67 16.27
CA VAL A 93 -0.99 4.77 15.62
C VAL A 93 -1.02 5.60 14.34
N TYR A 94 -2.04 6.45 14.19
CA TYR A 94 -2.16 7.46 13.15
C TYR A 94 -1.24 8.67 13.43
N GLY A 95 -0.89 9.40 12.40
CA GLY A 95 -0.13 10.65 12.48
C GLY A 95 -0.82 11.80 11.73
N PRO A 96 -0.19 12.98 11.68
CA PRO A 96 -0.64 14.08 10.84
C PRO A 96 -0.85 13.61 9.39
N GLY A 97 -1.96 14.02 8.77
CA GLY A 97 -2.32 13.62 7.40
C GLY A 97 -2.72 12.15 7.23
N SER A 98 -2.86 11.36 8.30
CA SER A 98 -3.51 10.05 8.20
C SER A 98 -5.01 10.21 8.00
N ASP A 99 -5.58 9.33 7.20
CA ASP A 99 -7.01 9.16 7.00
C ASP A 99 -7.72 8.59 8.24
N ILE A 100 -9.05 8.71 8.27
CA ILE A 100 -9.91 8.01 9.22
C ILE A 100 -10.73 6.95 8.49
N ASP A 101 -10.27 5.72 8.61
CA ASP A 101 -11.01 4.50 8.26
C ASP A 101 -12.30 4.38 9.09
N THR A 102 -13.46 4.56 8.46
CA THR A 102 -14.77 4.61 9.13
C THR A 102 -15.78 3.66 8.50
N LEU A 103 -16.33 2.76 9.31
CA LEU A 103 -17.37 1.81 8.94
C LEU A 103 -18.74 2.32 9.38
N VAL A 104 -19.67 2.46 8.44
CA VAL A 104 -21.08 2.76 8.68
C VAL A 104 -21.87 1.46 8.78
N VAL A 105 -22.41 1.16 9.96
CA VAL A 105 -23.21 -0.04 10.24
C VAL A 105 -24.69 0.32 10.33
N VAL A 106 -25.50 -0.37 9.54
CA VAL A 106 -26.94 -0.09 9.39
C VAL A 106 -27.81 -1.34 9.54
N PRO A 107 -29.10 -1.18 9.89
CA PRO A 107 -30.04 -2.30 9.98
C PRO A 107 -30.43 -2.88 8.62
N LYS A 108 -31.03 -4.08 8.63
CA LYS A 108 -31.30 -4.93 7.46
C LYS A 108 -32.13 -4.27 6.34
N HIS A 109 -32.95 -3.28 6.67
CA HIS A 109 -33.80 -2.61 5.69
C HIS A 109 -33.10 -1.47 4.98
N VAL A 110 -31.91 -1.02 5.40
CA VAL A 110 -31.12 -0.02 4.67
C VAL A 110 -30.24 -0.77 3.68
N ALA A 111 -30.25 -0.38 2.41
CA ALA A 111 -29.51 -1.05 1.35
C ALA A 111 -28.22 -0.31 0.99
N ARG A 112 -27.29 -0.96 0.28
CA ARG A 112 -26.03 -0.34 -0.14
C ARG A 112 -26.27 0.79 -1.14
N GLU A 113 -27.30 0.65 -1.97
CA GLU A 113 -27.73 1.69 -2.90
C GLU A 113 -28.21 2.93 -2.14
N ASP A 114 -28.80 2.76 -0.95
CA ASP A 114 -29.19 3.89 -0.09
C ASP A 114 -27.95 4.64 0.43
N PHE A 115 -26.83 3.96 0.66
CA PHE A 115 -25.56 4.57 1.09
C PHE A 115 -24.96 5.47 -0.01
N PHE A 116 -24.91 4.99 -1.26
CA PHE A 116 -24.40 5.78 -2.39
C PHE A 116 -25.41 6.79 -2.95
N SER A 117 -26.66 6.80 -2.49
CA SER A 117 -27.67 7.77 -2.93
C SER A 117 -28.07 8.73 -1.81
N VAL A 118 -28.66 8.22 -0.73
CA VAL A 118 -29.20 9.04 0.37
C VAL A 118 -28.08 9.58 1.26
N PHE A 119 -27.14 8.74 1.69
CA PHE A 119 -26.06 9.19 2.56
C PHE A 119 -25.10 10.13 1.83
N GLU A 120 -24.75 9.82 0.59
CA GLU A 120 -23.97 10.73 -0.26
C GLU A 120 -24.64 12.12 -0.39
N GLN A 121 -25.95 12.19 -0.61
CA GLN A 121 -26.68 13.46 -0.63
C GLN A 121 -26.66 14.20 0.71
N ILE A 122 -26.65 13.50 1.84
CA ILE A 122 -26.51 14.11 3.16
C ILE A 122 -25.10 14.72 3.30
N LEU A 123 -24.06 14.01 2.86
CA LEU A 123 -22.68 14.51 2.86
C LEU A 123 -22.54 15.76 1.99
N ARG A 124 -23.07 15.74 0.75
CA ARG A 124 -22.99 16.87 -0.20
C ARG A 124 -23.67 18.15 0.26
N LYS A 125 -24.56 18.07 1.27
CA LYS A 125 -25.21 19.25 1.87
C LYS A 125 -24.37 19.90 2.97
N ARG A 126 -23.25 19.29 3.35
CA ARG A 126 -22.41 19.78 4.44
C ARG A 126 -21.46 20.87 3.93
N PRO A 127 -21.41 22.04 4.58
CA PRO A 127 -20.42 23.07 4.24
C PRO A 127 -18.98 22.62 4.55
N GLU A 128 -18.80 21.62 5.41
CA GLU A 128 -17.49 21.07 5.76
C GLU A 128 -16.92 20.12 4.69
N LEU A 129 -17.74 19.68 3.72
CA LEU A 129 -17.27 18.77 2.67
C LEU A 129 -16.48 19.55 1.62
N GLU A 130 -15.23 19.13 1.40
CA GLU A 130 -14.33 19.75 0.42
C GLU A 130 -14.25 18.88 -0.84
N GLU A 131 -14.06 17.58 -0.69
CA GLU A 131 -13.94 16.62 -1.79
C GLU A 131 -14.76 15.37 -1.52
N ILE A 132 -15.27 14.74 -2.58
CA ILE A 132 -15.98 13.47 -2.49
C ILE A 132 -15.77 12.62 -3.74
N THR A 133 -15.44 11.34 -3.54
CA THR A 133 -15.29 10.35 -4.60
C THR A 133 -15.94 9.04 -4.17
N SER A 134 -16.96 8.61 -4.92
CA SER A 134 -17.72 7.38 -4.65
C SER A 134 -17.25 6.26 -5.57
N VAL A 135 -16.90 5.11 -4.99
CA VAL A 135 -16.42 3.92 -5.73
C VAL A 135 -17.25 2.69 -5.37
N PRO A 136 -18.47 2.54 -5.92
CA PRO A 136 -19.40 1.47 -5.56
C PRO A 136 -18.95 0.07 -6.02
N ASP A 137 -18.14 0.02 -7.08
CA ASP A 137 -17.68 -1.23 -7.71
C ASP A 137 -16.34 -1.74 -7.17
N ALA A 138 -15.78 -1.08 -6.16
CA ALA A 138 -14.57 -1.52 -5.48
C ALA A 138 -14.76 -2.89 -4.77
N PHE A 139 -13.64 -3.56 -4.48
CA PHE A 139 -13.62 -4.82 -3.73
C PHE A 139 -14.32 -4.72 -2.37
N VAL A 140 -14.15 -3.57 -1.72
CA VAL A 140 -14.96 -3.05 -0.62
C VAL A 140 -15.51 -1.70 -1.09
N PRO A 141 -16.81 -1.57 -1.36
CA PRO A 141 -17.42 -0.31 -1.78
C PRO A 141 -17.15 0.80 -0.77
N ILE A 142 -16.74 1.97 -1.27
CA ILE A 142 -16.21 3.05 -0.45
C ILE A 142 -16.63 4.43 -0.98
N ILE A 143 -16.86 5.38 -0.07
CA ILE A 143 -16.92 6.82 -0.36
C ILE A 143 -15.70 7.44 0.33
N LYS A 144 -14.83 8.08 -0.45
CA LYS A 144 -13.69 8.84 0.04
C LYS A 144 -14.05 10.31 0.08
N ILE A 145 -13.71 11.00 1.15
CA ILE A 145 -13.99 12.43 1.29
C ILE A 145 -12.82 13.15 1.93
N GLU A 146 -12.69 14.44 1.61
CA GLU A 146 -11.97 15.42 2.43
C GLU A 146 -13.03 16.25 3.15
N PHE A 147 -13.02 16.22 4.48
CA PHE A 147 -14.05 16.83 5.31
C PHE A 147 -13.41 17.65 6.44
N ASP A 148 -13.54 18.97 6.36
CA ASP A 148 -12.89 19.93 7.27
C ASP A 148 -11.37 19.66 7.38
N GLY A 149 -10.71 19.53 6.23
CA GLY A 149 -9.28 19.21 6.09
C GLY A 149 -8.85 17.86 6.68
N ILE A 150 -9.76 16.90 6.78
CA ILE A 150 -9.49 15.53 7.21
C ILE A 150 -9.97 14.56 6.14
N SER A 151 -9.07 13.72 5.64
CA SER A 151 -9.41 12.61 4.76
C SER A 151 -10.14 11.49 5.52
N ILE A 152 -11.28 11.04 5.02
CA ILE A 152 -12.11 10.00 5.63
C ILE A 152 -12.53 8.98 4.58
N ASP A 153 -12.28 7.71 4.90
CA ASP A 153 -12.63 6.56 4.07
C ASP A 153 -13.87 5.88 4.67
N LEU A 154 -15.03 6.10 4.05
CA LEU A 154 -16.33 5.61 4.51
C LEU A 154 -16.70 4.31 3.79
N ILE A 155 -16.76 3.21 4.53
CA ILE A 155 -17.25 1.92 4.04
C ILE A 155 -18.57 1.56 4.72
N TYR A 156 -19.32 0.68 4.06
CA TYR A 156 -20.68 0.31 4.46
C TYR A 156 -20.76 -1.17 4.86
N ALA A 157 -21.55 -1.46 5.91
CA ALA A 157 -22.01 -2.81 6.19
C ALA A 157 -23.47 -2.83 6.69
N ARG A 158 -24.25 -3.73 6.10
CA ARG A 158 -25.61 -4.03 6.55
C ARG A 158 -25.63 -5.26 7.45
N LEU A 159 -26.17 -5.12 8.65
CA LEU A 159 -26.41 -6.26 9.54
C LEU A 159 -27.81 -6.85 9.33
N ASN A 160 -27.96 -8.16 9.48
CA ASN A 160 -29.26 -8.83 9.43
C ASN A 160 -30.05 -8.68 10.76
N VAL A 161 -30.15 -7.44 11.25
CA VAL A 161 -30.88 -7.07 12.48
C VAL A 161 -31.82 -5.90 12.20
N PRO A 162 -32.95 -5.76 12.91
CA PRO A 162 -33.89 -4.67 12.68
C PRO A 162 -33.40 -3.32 13.22
N ARG A 163 -32.42 -3.31 14.14
CA ARG A 163 -31.94 -2.11 14.84
C ARG A 163 -30.44 -2.20 15.09
N VAL A 164 -29.76 -1.06 15.01
CA VAL A 164 -28.34 -0.91 15.37
C VAL A 164 -28.24 0.12 16.49
N PRO A 165 -28.26 -0.30 17.77
CA PRO A 165 -28.25 0.61 18.91
C PRO A 165 -26.84 1.19 19.17
N PRO A 166 -26.74 2.32 19.92
CA PRO A 166 -25.47 3.00 20.19
C PRO A 166 -24.42 2.16 20.93
N ASP A 167 -24.85 1.22 21.75
CA ASP A 167 -24.00 0.33 22.57
C ASP A 167 -23.56 -0.95 21.85
N MET A 168 -24.04 -1.20 20.62
CA MET A 168 -23.67 -2.38 19.83
C MET A 168 -22.16 -2.47 19.60
N ASN A 169 -21.59 -3.66 19.77
CA ASN A 169 -20.25 -4.02 19.33
C ASN A 169 -20.31 -5.09 18.21
N LEU A 170 -19.17 -5.37 17.58
CA LEU A 170 -19.08 -6.30 16.44
C LEU A 170 -18.37 -7.62 16.79
N GLU A 171 -18.21 -7.92 18.08
CA GLU A 171 -17.47 -9.11 18.55
C GLU A 171 -18.25 -10.39 18.28
N ASP A 172 -19.59 -10.36 18.43
CA ASP A 172 -20.44 -11.52 18.22
C ASP A 172 -20.39 -12.01 16.76
N LYS A 173 -19.87 -13.22 16.56
CA LYS A 173 -19.78 -13.88 15.25
C LYS A 173 -21.15 -14.18 14.64
N ASN A 174 -22.21 -14.25 15.44
CA ASN A 174 -23.57 -14.45 14.92
C ASN A 174 -24.05 -13.26 14.10
N LEU A 175 -23.49 -12.07 14.31
CA LEU A 175 -23.78 -10.89 13.48
C LEU A 175 -23.41 -11.14 12.02
N LEU A 176 -22.49 -12.06 11.71
CA LEU A 176 -22.07 -12.37 10.35
C LEU A 176 -23.04 -13.29 9.58
N LYS A 177 -24.06 -13.85 10.24
CA LYS A 177 -25.02 -14.78 9.62
C LYS A 177 -25.89 -14.07 8.58
N ASN A 178 -25.98 -14.68 7.40
CA ASN A 178 -26.79 -14.20 6.27
C ASN A 178 -26.42 -12.78 5.80
N ILE A 179 -25.14 -12.42 5.91
CA ILE A 179 -24.57 -11.19 5.37
C ILE A 179 -23.85 -11.50 4.06
N ASP A 180 -23.89 -10.58 3.10
CA ASP A 180 -23.19 -10.75 1.82
C ASP A 180 -21.66 -10.61 1.97
N GLU A 181 -20.90 -11.05 0.96
CA GLU A 181 -19.44 -11.03 1.04
C GLU A 181 -18.83 -9.63 1.16
N LYS A 182 -19.44 -8.61 0.56
CA LYS A 182 -18.92 -7.24 0.59
C LYS A 182 -19.09 -6.66 2.00
N ASP A 183 -20.26 -6.84 2.60
CA ASP A 183 -20.55 -6.42 3.98
C ASP A 183 -19.68 -7.19 5.00
N LEU A 184 -19.44 -8.49 4.77
CA LEU A 184 -18.54 -9.30 5.61
C LEU A 184 -17.10 -8.74 5.59
N ARG A 185 -16.59 -8.35 4.41
CA ARG A 185 -15.27 -7.73 4.28
C ARG A 185 -15.21 -6.38 5.00
N SER A 186 -16.26 -5.55 4.88
CA SER A 186 -16.36 -4.26 5.56
C SER A 186 -16.32 -4.41 7.09
N LEU A 187 -17.07 -5.37 7.64
CA LEU A 187 -17.11 -5.66 9.09
C LEU A 187 -15.75 -6.12 9.63
N ASN A 188 -15.00 -6.88 8.82
CA ASN A 188 -13.73 -7.46 9.25
C ASN A 188 -12.65 -6.42 9.57
N GLY A 189 -12.66 -5.24 8.94
CA GLY A 189 -11.70 -4.18 9.27
C GLY A 189 -11.75 -3.79 10.75
N THR A 190 -12.96 -3.53 11.26
CA THR A 190 -13.21 -3.19 12.67
C THR A 190 -12.90 -4.37 13.59
N ARG A 191 -13.44 -5.56 13.27
CA ARG A 191 -13.27 -6.78 14.09
C ARG A 191 -11.79 -7.14 14.27
N VAL A 192 -11.00 -7.11 13.19
CA VAL A 192 -9.56 -7.38 13.24
C VAL A 192 -8.83 -6.36 14.11
N THR A 193 -9.18 -5.09 13.97
CA THR A 193 -8.53 -4.01 14.73
C THR A 193 -8.76 -4.15 16.24
N ASP A 194 -10.01 -4.39 16.63
CA ASP A 194 -10.36 -4.58 18.05
C ASP A 194 -9.71 -5.84 18.62
N GLU A 195 -9.68 -6.95 17.86
CA GLU A 195 -9.00 -8.17 18.31
C GLU A 195 -7.50 -7.99 18.48
N ILE A 196 -6.81 -7.26 17.60
CA ILE A 196 -5.37 -6.95 17.77
C ILE A 196 -5.13 -6.26 19.12
N LEU A 197 -5.96 -5.28 19.48
CA LEU A 197 -5.84 -4.55 20.75
C LEU A 197 -6.11 -5.44 21.97
N GLN A 198 -7.00 -6.43 21.85
CA GLN A 198 -7.29 -7.40 22.91
C GLN A 198 -6.20 -8.48 23.06
N LEU A 199 -5.42 -8.72 22.00
CA LEU A 199 -4.41 -9.78 21.87
C LEU A 199 -2.97 -9.31 22.18
N VAL A 200 -2.78 -8.05 22.58
CA VAL A 200 -1.48 -7.54 23.04
C VAL A 200 -1.44 -7.38 24.57
N PRO A 201 -0.32 -7.71 25.24
CA PRO A 201 -0.19 -7.59 26.69
C PRO A 201 -0.22 -6.13 27.20
N LYS A 202 0.48 -5.23 26.51
CA LYS A 202 0.62 -3.82 26.88
C LYS A 202 0.31 -2.93 25.66
N PRO A 203 -0.92 -2.38 25.54
CA PRO A 203 -1.31 -1.59 24.37
C PRO A 203 -0.40 -0.40 24.07
N THR A 204 0.09 0.32 25.09
CA THR A 204 0.99 1.47 24.90
C THR A 204 2.33 1.05 24.29
N VAL A 205 2.91 -0.07 24.76
CA VAL A 205 4.16 -0.62 24.21
C VAL A 205 3.98 -1.01 22.74
N PHE A 206 2.88 -1.71 22.45
CA PHE A 206 2.49 -2.07 21.09
C PHE A 206 2.35 -0.84 20.17
N LYS A 207 1.65 0.21 20.62
CA LYS A 207 1.43 1.43 19.83
C LYS A 207 2.74 2.13 19.47
N HIS A 208 3.65 2.32 20.42
CA HIS A 208 4.95 2.96 20.13
C HIS A 208 5.82 2.09 19.22
N ALA A 209 5.87 0.77 19.42
CA ALA A 209 6.61 -0.14 18.55
C ALA A 209 6.02 -0.13 17.12
N LEU A 210 4.69 -0.15 16.99
CA LEU A 210 4.02 -0.09 15.69
C LEU A 210 4.23 1.25 14.98
N ARG A 211 4.26 2.38 15.71
CA ARG A 211 4.64 3.69 15.14
C ARG A 211 6.05 3.65 14.55
N CYS A 212 7.01 3.08 15.28
CA CYS A 212 8.38 2.86 14.80
C CYS A 212 8.41 2.01 13.52
N ILE A 213 7.77 0.84 13.52
CA ILE A 213 7.75 -0.06 12.35
C ILE A 213 7.02 0.56 11.16
N LYS A 214 5.91 1.28 11.37
CA LYS A 214 5.24 2.01 10.28
C LYS A 214 6.15 3.05 9.63
N MET A 215 6.79 3.89 10.44
CA MET A 215 7.72 4.91 9.94
C MET A 215 8.90 4.28 9.21
N TRP A 216 9.53 3.26 9.80
CA TRP A 216 10.58 2.48 9.16
C TRP A 216 10.10 1.92 7.81
N ALA A 217 8.98 1.20 7.77
CA ALA A 217 8.50 0.56 6.55
C ALA A 217 8.19 1.58 5.44
N GLN A 218 7.64 2.75 5.79
CA GLN A 218 7.40 3.84 4.86
C GLN A 218 8.72 4.43 4.33
N GLN A 219 9.68 4.73 5.22
CA GLN A 219 10.98 5.29 4.83
C GLN A 219 11.80 4.30 4.00
N ARG A 220 11.63 3.01 4.23
CA ARG A 220 12.33 1.93 3.51
C ARG A 220 11.59 1.44 2.27
N ALA A 221 10.47 2.07 1.90
CA ALA A 221 9.64 1.70 0.74
C ALA A 221 9.17 0.24 0.75
N VAL A 222 8.81 -0.30 1.92
CA VAL A 222 8.26 -1.65 2.12
C VAL A 222 6.86 -1.63 2.74
N TYR A 223 6.10 -0.55 2.50
CA TYR A 223 4.74 -0.37 3.00
C TYR A 223 3.79 -0.14 1.83
N GLY A 224 2.91 -1.10 1.52
CA GLY A 224 1.94 -0.98 0.42
C GLY A 224 1.40 -2.32 -0.09
N ASN A 225 0.20 -2.71 0.37
CA ASN A 225 -0.43 -4.00 0.02
C ASN A 225 -0.72 -4.15 -1.48
N VAL A 226 -1.08 -3.05 -2.16
CA VAL A 226 -1.35 -3.03 -3.60
C VAL A 226 -0.08 -3.38 -4.42
N PHE A 227 1.09 -2.95 -3.94
CA PHE A 227 2.39 -3.20 -4.56
C PHE A 227 3.04 -4.53 -4.15
N GLY A 228 2.37 -5.33 -3.32
CA GLY A 228 2.91 -6.61 -2.84
C GLY A 228 3.81 -6.52 -1.61
N PHE A 229 3.74 -5.43 -0.85
CA PHE A 229 4.36 -5.29 0.47
C PHE A 229 3.32 -5.38 1.60
N PRO A 230 3.69 -5.61 2.87
CA PRO A 230 2.72 -5.59 3.95
C PRO A 230 2.05 -4.21 4.09
N GLY A 231 0.73 -4.20 4.25
CA GLY A 231 -0.03 -3.00 4.62
C GLY A 231 -0.07 -2.76 6.13
N GLY A 232 -0.79 -1.73 6.56
CA GLY A 232 -0.86 -1.31 7.97
C GLY A 232 -1.30 -2.42 8.92
N VAL A 233 -2.33 -3.18 8.56
CA VAL A 233 -2.84 -4.28 9.40
C VAL A 233 -1.85 -5.45 9.51
N ALA A 234 -1.13 -5.76 8.42
CA ALA A 234 -0.11 -6.81 8.44
C ALA A 234 1.06 -6.43 9.35
N TRP A 235 1.56 -5.19 9.24
CA TRP A 235 2.59 -4.68 10.17
C TRP A 235 2.11 -4.66 11.62
N ALA A 236 0.85 -4.27 11.87
CA ALA A 236 0.26 -4.32 13.20
C ALA A 236 0.25 -5.74 13.77
N MET A 237 -0.14 -6.74 13.00
CA MET A 237 -0.13 -8.13 13.46
C MET A 237 1.28 -8.68 13.67
N LEU A 238 2.24 -8.33 12.81
CA LEU A 238 3.64 -8.71 13.01
C LEU A 238 4.18 -8.12 14.33
N VAL A 239 3.94 -6.84 14.62
CA VAL A 239 4.36 -6.22 15.88
C VAL A 239 3.60 -6.81 17.07
N ALA A 240 2.30 -7.04 16.95
CA ALA A 240 1.49 -7.65 18.00
C ALA A 240 2.03 -9.03 18.38
N ARG A 241 2.45 -9.85 17.41
CA ARG A 241 3.02 -11.16 17.68
C ARG A 241 4.28 -11.07 18.54
N ILE A 242 5.16 -10.11 18.28
CA ILE A 242 6.37 -9.90 19.08
C ILE A 242 6.02 -9.43 20.50
N CYS A 243 5.00 -8.57 20.65
CA CYS A 243 4.49 -8.18 21.96
C CYS A 243 3.98 -9.38 22.78
N GLN A 244 3.36 -10.38 22.13
CA GLN A 244 2.94 -11.62 22.81
C GLN A 244 4.13 -12.46 23.30
N LEU A 245 5.23 -12.47 22.53
CA LEU A 245 6.44 -13.22 22.87
C LEU A 245 7.27 -12.57 23.98
N TYR A 246 7.15 -11.25 24.17
CA TYR A 246 7.88 -10.46 25.17
C TYR A 246 6.93 -9.53 25.95
N PRO A 247 6.01 -10.07 26.76
CA PRO A 247 4.91 -9.32 27.36
C PRO A 247 5.35 -8.21 28.33
N ASN A 248 6.54 -8.32 28.90
CA ASN A 248 7.05 -7.36 29.89
C ASN A 248 7.98 -6.29 29.30
N ALA A 249 8.43 -6.44 28.06
CA ALA A 249 9.41 -5.57 27.42
C ALA A 249 8.89 -4.16 27.10
N VAL A 250 9.82 -3.23 26.86
CA VAL A 250 9.57 -1.88 26.33
C VAL A 250 9.59 -1.87 24.80
N SER A 251 9.11 -0.79 24.18
CA SER A 251 8.92 -0.73 22.73
C SER A 251 10.23 -0.83 21.94
N ALA A 252 11.33 -0.27 22.46
CA ALA A 252 12.65 -0.44 21.85
C ALA A 252 13.08 -1.90 21.75
N THR A 253 12.93 -2.67 22.84
CA THR A 253 13.19 -4.12 22.83
C THR A 253 12.24 -4.86 21.89
N ILE A 254 10.96 -4.49 21.83
CA ILE A 254 10.02 -5.08 20.85
C ILE A 254 10.50 -4.84 19.41
N VAL A 255 11.01 -3.65 19.08
CA VAL A 255 11.54 -3.35 17.74
C VAL A 255 12.82 -4.15 17.45
N GLU A 256 13.73 -4.28 18.42
CA GLU A 256 14.94 -5.12 18.29
C GLU A 256 14.59 -6.60 18.05
N LYS A 257 13.65 -7.14 18.84
CA LYS A 257 13.17 -8.52 18.69
C LYS A 257 12.38 -8.72 17.40
N PHE A 258 11.66 -7.70 16.92
CA PHE A 258 10.95 -7.75 15.65
C PHE A 258 11.89 -8.08 14.49
N PHE A 259 12.97 -7.31 14.33
CA PHE A 259 13.95 -7.57 13.27
C PHE A 259 14.67 -8.91 13.45
N THR A 260 15.11 -9.21 14.68
CA THR A 260 15.85 -10.44 14.98
C THR A 260 15.02 -11.71 14.75
N ILE A 261 13.72 -11.67 15.06
CA ILE A 261 12.84 -12.81 14.89
C ILE A 261 12.43 -12.97 13.43
N TYR A 262 12.03 -11.88 12.75
CA TYR A 262 11.53 -11.99 11.39
C TYR A 262 12.59 -12.24 10.33
N THR A 263 13.86 -11.93 10.62
CA THR A 263 15.01 -12.38 9.81
C THR A 263 15.23 -13.90 9.89
N LYS A 264 14.91 -14.52 11.03
CA LYS A 264 15.07 -15.97 11.28
C LYS A 264 13.77 -16.76 11.17
N TRP A 265 12.66 -16.09 10.84
CA TRP A 265 11.36 -16.73 10.76
C TRP A 265 11.32 -17.71 9.58
N ASN A 266 10.83 -18.92 9.83
CA ASN A 266 10.83 -19.99 8.83
C ASN A 266 9.68 -19.84 7.83
N TRP A 267 9.71 -18.79 7.01
CA TRP A 267 8.73 -18.57 5.95
C TRP A 267 8.65 -19.78 5.00
N PRO A 268 7.45 -20.26 4.63
CA PRO A 268 6.13 -19.65 4.75
C PRO A 268 5.32 -20.05 6.00
N GLN A 269 5.94 -20.40 7.13
CA GLN A 269 5.21 -20.64 8.38
C GLN A 269 4.37 -19.40 8.76
N PRO A 270 3.07 -19.53 9.09
CA PRO A 270 2.20 -18.37 9.31
C PRO A 270 2.44 -17.69 10.65
N VAL A 271 2.30 -16.37 10.64
CA VAL A 271 2.19 -15.57 11.87
C VAL A 271 0.74 -15.56 12.32
N LEU A 272 0.48 -16.13 13.51
CA LEU A 272 -0.84 -16.23 14.14
C LEU A 272 -0.84 -15.49 15.48
N LEU A 273 -1.88 -14.69 15.74
CA LEU A 273 -2.07 -14.01 17.03
C LEU A 273 -2.94 -14.80 18.02
N LYS A 274 -3.78 -15.70 17.51
CA LYS A 274 -4.58 -16.66 18.28
C LYS A 274 -4.83 -17.90 17.41
N PRO A 275 -5.28 -19.03 18.00
CA PRO A 275 -5.69 -20.18 17.20
C PRO A 275 -6.76 -19.78 16.18
N ILE A 276 -6.67 -20.31 14.96
CA ILE A 276 -7.70 -20.07 13.94
C ILE A 276 -8.98 -20.74 14.43
N GLU A 277 -10.04 -19.96 14.54
CA GLU A 277 -11.33 -20.42 15.05
C GLU A 277 -12.23 -20.86 13.91
N ASP A 278 -12.97 -21.95 14.13
CA ASP A 278 -14.16 -22.25 13.36
C ASP A 278 -15.27 -21.25 13.69
N GLY A 279 -16.26 -21.17 12.82
CA GLY A 279 -17.40 -20.30 13.05
C GLY A 279 -18.66 -20.79 12.37
N PRO A 280 -19.77 -20.06 12.57
CA PRO A 280 -21.10 -20.56 12.24
C PRO A 280 -21.42 -20.57 10.75
N LEU A 281 -20.55 -20.04 9.90
CA LEU A 281 -20.76 -19.91 8.46
C LEU A 281 -19.89 -20.90 7.69
N GLN A 282 -20.40 -21.36 6.55
CA GLN A 282 -19.64 -22.12 5.55
C GLN A 282 -18.80 -21.19 4.66
N VAL A 283 -18.00 -20.31 5.28
CA VAL A 283 -17.10 -19.41 4.57
C VAL A 283 -15.68 -19.97 4.54
N ARG A 284 -14.92 -19.62 3.50
CA ARG A 284 -13.52 -20.01 3.40
C ARG A 284 -12.71 -19.34 4.52
N VAL A 285 -12.08 -20.16 5.35
CA VAL A 285 -11.06 -19.74 6.33
C VAL A 285 -9.69 -20.12 5.78
N TRP A 286 -8.67 -19.29 6.00
CA TRP A 286 -7.32 -19.56 5.51
C TRP A 286 -6.83 -20.93 5.98
N ASN A 287 -6.51 -21.82 5.03
CA ASN A 287 -6.06 -23.17 5.32
C ASN A 287 -5.18 -23.73 4.17
N PRO A 288 -3.84 -23.71 4.31
CA PRO A 288 -2.92 -24.14 3.24
C PRO A 288 -2.91 -25.67 3.01
N ARG A 289 -3.50 -26.45 3.93
CA ARG A 289 -3.68 -27.89 3.75
C ARG A 289 -4.80 -28.18 2.76
N LEU A 290 -5.90 -27.42 2.86
CA LEU A 290 -7.09 -27.59 2.03
C LEU A 290 -7.01 -26.81 0.71
N TYR A 291 -6.53 -25.56 0.74
CA TYR A 291 -6.60 -24.66 -0.42
C TYR A 291 -5.22 -24.45 -1.07
N PRO A 292 -5.04 -24.84 -2.36
CA PRO A 292 -3.77 -24.65 -3.07
C PRO A 292 -3.30 -23.20 -3.13
N HIS A 293 -4.23 -22.24 -3.27
CA HIS A 293 -3.90 -20.81 -3.27
C HIS A 293 -3.28 -20.37 -1.94
N ASP A 294 -3.80 -20.83 -0.81
CA ASP A 294 -3.27 -20.47 0.52
C ASP A 294 -1.87 -21.03 0.74
N ARG A 295 -1.56 -22.17 0.12
CA ARG A 295 -0.23 -22.80 0.14
C ARG A 295 0.82 -21.99 -0.62
N GLN A 296 0.41 -21.14 -1.56
CA GLN A 296 1.32 -20.31 -2.36
C GLN A 296 1.72 -19.00 -1.65
N HIS A 297 1.07 -18.65 -0.53
CA HIS A 297 1.39 -17.45 0.23
C HIS A 297 2.84 -17.50 0.76
N LYS A 298 3.62 -16.46 0.46
CA LYS A 298 5.07 -16.43 0.71
C LYS A 298 5.44 -16.08 2.15
N MET A 299 4.76 -15.08 2.73
CA MET A 299 4.95 -14.65 4.11
C MET A 299 3.60 -14.47 4.81
N PRO A 300 2.86 -15.56 5.11
CA PRO A 300 1.48 -15.46 5.57
C PRO A 300 1.36 -14.83 6.97
N VAL A 301 0.59 -13.73 7.06
CA VAL A 301 0.20 -13.07 8.31
C VAL A 301 -1.31 -13.11 8.41
N ILE A 302 -1.83 -13.81 9.41
CA ILE A 302 -3.24 -14.23 9.42
C ILE A 302 -4.06 -13.36 10.36
N THR A 303 -5.18 -12.84 9.86
CA THR A 303 -6.11 -12.03 10.65
C THR A 303 -6.74 -12.85 11.77
N PRO A 304 -6.79 -12.33 13.01
CA PRO A 304 -7.29 -13.09 14.14
C PRO A 304 -8.81 -13.27 14.07
N ALA A 305 -9.55 -12.26 13.58
CA ALA A 305 -11.00 -12.31 13.55
C ALA A 305 -11.52 -13.34 12.54
N TYR A 306 -12.54 -14.10 12.95
CA TYR A 306 -13.25 -15.02 12.07
C TYR A 306 -14.05 -14.25 11.01
N PRO A 307 -14.05 -14.69 9.73
CA PRO A 307 -13.19 -15.75 9.18
C PRO A 307 -11.75 -15.28 8.95
N SER A 308 -10.77 -16.03 9.45
CA SER A 308 -9.35 -15.69 9.31
C SER A 308 -8.90 -15.73 7.85
N MET A 309 -8.15 -14.70 7.44
CA MET A 309 -7.62 -14.53 6.08
C MET A 309 -6.15 -14.14 6.12
N CYS A 310 -5.44 -14.31 5.01
CA CYS A 310 -4.06 -13.85 4.87
C CYS A 310 -4.01 -12.36 4.46
N ALA A 311 -3.49 -11.50 5.33
CA ALA A 311 -3.34 -10.07 5.08
C ALA A 311 -2.16 -9.73 4.16
N THR A 312 -1.37 -10.72 3.77
CA THR A 312 -0.13 -10.58 2.97
C THR A 312 -0.15 -11.47 1.73
N HIS A 313 -1.35 -11.82 1.23
CA HIS A 313 -1.52 -12.66 0.03
C HIS A 313 -0.91 -12.06 -1.25
N ASN A 314 -0.67 -10.74 -1.28
CA ASN A 314 -0.06 -10.04 -2.40
C ASN A 314 1.48 -10.10 -2.43
N ILE A 315 2.14 -10.65 -1.41
CA ILE A 315 3.62 -10.76 -1.43
C ILE A 315 4.08 -11.71 -2.54
N THR A 316 4.97 -11.22 -3.38
CA THR A 316 5.61 -11.94 -4.50
C THR A 316 7.00 -12.44 -4.08
N ASN A 317 7.69 -13.20 -4.95
CA ASN A 317 9.06 -13.63 -4.63
C ASN A 317 10.03 -12.43 -4.57
N SER A 318 9.87 -11.44 -5.45
CA SER A 318 10.69 -10.23 -5.48
C SER A 318 10.50 -9.36 -4.25
N THR A 319 9.26 -9.07 -3.88
CA THR A 319 8.94 -8.26 -2.70
C THR A 319 9.32 -8.99 -1.41
N GLN A 320 9.17 -10.32 -1.32
CA GLN A 320 9.71 -11.11 -0.21
C GLN A 320 11.23 -10.90 -0.03
N LYS A 321 12.01 -10.96 -1.11
CA LYS A 321 13.47 -10.71 -1.04
C LYS A 321 13.78 -9.30 -0.53
N VAL A 322 13.05 -8.29 -0.99
CA VAL A 322 13.22 -6.90 -0.53
C VAL A 322 12.87 -6.76 0.96
N ILE A 323 11.76 -7.35 1.41
CA ILE A 323 11.34 -7.32 2.82
C ILE A 323 12.42 -7.97 3.70
N LEU A 324 12.93 -9.14 3.31
CA LEU A 324 13.97 -9.84 4.08
C LEU A 324 15.27 -9.02 4.13
N LYS A 325 15.71 -8.43 3.02
CA LYS A 325 16.88 -7.53 2.98
C LYS A 325 16.71 -6.34 3.94
N GLU A 326 15.53 -5.73 3.98
CA GLU A 326 15.27 -4.59 4.87
C GLU A 326 15.11 -5.00 6.34
N LEU A 327 14.61 -6.22 6.61
CA LEU A 327 14.60 -6.79 7.97
C LEU A 327 16.03 -7.08 8.47
N GLU A 328 16.91 -7.59 7.60
CA GLU A 328 18.33 -7.80 7.90
C GLU A 328 19.05 -6.48 8.17
N ARG A 329 18.83 -5.46 7.33
CA ARG A 329 19.32 -4.10 7.57
C ARG A 329 18.87 -3.57 8.93
N GLY A 330 17.58 -3.73 9.26
CA GLY A 330 17.05 -3.33 10.55
C GLY A 330 17.72 -4.05 11.72
N ALA A 331 17.95 -5.37 11.60
CA ALA A 331 18.63 -6.15 12.63
C ALA A 331 20.07 -5.68 12.87
N GLU A 332 20.84 -5.39 11.81
CA GLU A 332 22.21 -4.90 11.96
C GLU A 332 22.25 -3.50 12.57
N ILE A 333 21.35 -2.59 12.16
CA ILE A 333 21.26 -1.25 12.78
C ILE A 333 20.92 -1.38 14.27
N MET A 334 19.97 -2.24 14.66
CA MET A 334 19.65 -2.44 16.08
C MET A 334 20.85 -2.96 16.89
N LYS A 335 21.70 -3.80 16.28
CA LYS A 335 22.93 -4.30 16.89
C LYS A 335 24.01 -3.22 17.01
N GLU A 336 24.18 -2.38 15.98
CA GLU A 336 25.09 -1.21 16.00
C GLU A 336 24.61 -0.13 16.99
N MET A 337 23.30 0.02 17.18
CA MET A 337 22.73 0.90 18.20
C MET A 337 23.06 0.40 19.62
N ALA A 338 23.03 -0.91 19.85
CA ALA A 338 23.40 -1.49 21.14
C ALA A 338 24.89 -1.29 21.49
N SER A 339 25.76 -1.13 20.49
CA SER A 339 27.18 -0.75 20.68
C SER A 339 27.45 0.76 20.65
N GLY A 340 26.40 1.58 20.51
CA GLY A 340 26.50 3.05 20.49
C GLY A 340 27.00 3.65 19.17
N GLN A 341 27.05 2.87 18.09
CA GLN A 341 27.56 3.30 16.78
C GLN A 341 26.49 3.96 15.89
N LYS A 342 25.22 3.69 16.17
CA LYS A 342 24.06 4.16 15.41
C LYS A 342 22.98 4.73 16.32
N ILE A 343 22.05 5.47 15.73
CA ILE A 343 20.89 6.05 16.41
C ILE A 343 19.58 5.75 15.64
N TRP A 344 18.44 6.08 16.25
CA TRP A 344 17.12 5.82 15.65
C TRP A 344 16.93 6.47 14.27
N SER A 345 17.52 7.63 14.03
CA SER A 345 17.44 8.29 12.71
C SER A 345 18.11 7.48 11.59
N ASP A 346 19.14 6.67 11.89
CA ASP A 346 19.74 5.75 10.91
C ASP A 346 18.76 4.64 10.49
N LEU A 347 17.96 4.14 11.43
CA LEU A 347 16.91 3.15 11.14
C LEU A 347 15.87 3.74 10.17
N PHE A 348 15.50 5.00 10.39
CA PHE A 348 14.53 5.76 9.59
C PHE A 348 15.11 6.44 8.35
N ALA A 349 16.37 6.19 7.99
CA ALA A 349 16.95 6.75 6.78
C ALA A 349 16.14 6.32 5.54
N ARG A 350 15.87 7.29 4.64
CA ARG A 350 15.12 7.06 3.40
C ARG A 350 15.78 5.98 2.54
N HIS A 351 14.95 5.20 1.84
CA HIS A 351 15.38 4.20 0.87
C HIS A 351 16.27 4.81 -0.22
N THR A 352 17.07 3.95 -0.86
CA THR A 352 17.91 4.30 -2.02
C THR A 352 17.36 3.72 -3.32
N PHE A 353 16.05 3.47 -3.39
CA PHE A 353 15.37 2.81 -4.52
C PHE A 353 15.78 3.37 -5.90
N PHE A 354 15.83 4.69 -6.06
CA PHE A 354 16.19 5.37 -7.32
C PHE A 354 17.72 5.48 -7.55
N HIS A 355 18.51 4.76 -6.76
CA HIS A 355 19.98 4.63 -6.87
C HIS A 355 20.42 3.16 -6.98
N ASP A 356 19.61 2.23 -6.47
CA ASP A 356 19.97 0.82 -6.29
C ASP A 356 20.00 0.00 -7.60
N TYR A 357 19.25 0.41 -8.64
CA TYR A 357 19.09 -0.38 -9.86
C TYR A 357 19.70 0.31 -11.08
N LYS A 358 20.18 -0.48 -12.03
CA LYS A 358 20.69 0.06 -13.31
C LYS A 358 19.58 0.38 -14.30
N PHE A 359 18.47 -0.36 -14.20
CA PHE A 359 17.32 -0.30 -15.09
C PHE A 359 16.04 -0.25 -14.27
N TYR A 360 15.07 0.53 -14.76
CA TYR A 360 13.75 0.68 -14.21
C TYR A 360 12.72 0.52 -15.33
N LEU A 361 11.55 0.00 -15.00
CA LEU A 361 10.36 0.18 -15.82
C LEU A 361 9.54 1.34 -15.27
N CYS A 362 9.14 2.23 -16.16
CA CYS A 362 8.22 3.33 -15.87
C CYS A 362 6.90 3.03 -16.58
N VAL A 363 5.84 2.81 -15.81
CA VAL A 363 4.47 2.63 -16.31
C VAL A 363 3.76 3.96 -16.16
N VAL A 364 3.38 4.57 -17.27
CA VAL A 364 2.66 5.84 -17.34
C VAL A 364 1.19 5.55 -17.64
N ALA A 365 0.30 6.08 -16.82
CA ALA A 365 -1.14 6.16 -17.07
C ALA A 365 -1.50 7.61 -17.39
N GLY A 366 -2.24 7.83 -18.47
CA GLY A 366 -2.74 9.15 -18.85
C GLY A 366 -4.26 9.15 -19.04
N THR A 367 -4.90 10.25 -18.67
CA THR A 367 -6.35 10.45 -18.86
C THR A 367 -6.61 11.85 -19.39
N LEU A 368 -7.30 11.95 -20.51
CA LEU A 368 -7.78 13.20 -21.11
C LEU A 368 -9.28 13.38 -20.77
N SER A 369 -9.57 13.62 -19.50
CA SER A 369 -10.92 13.78 -18.96
C SER A 369 -10.83 14.47 -17.59
N THR A 370 -11.82 14.27 -16.73
CA THR A 370 -11.82 14.74 -15.35
C THR A 370 -10.79 14.00 -14.49
N ASP A 371 -10.41 14.65 -13.39
CA ASP A 371 -9.53 14.07 -12.37
C ASP A 371 -10.14 12.80 -11.73
N GLU A 372 -11.46 12.74 -11.58
CA GLU A 372 -12.18 11.56 -11.08
C GLU A 372 -12.00 10.34 -12.01
N GLU A 373 -12.12 10.54 -13.33
CA GLU A 373 -11.87 9.49 -14.32
C GLU A 373 -10.39 9.06 -14.32
N HIS A 374 -9.47 10.01 -14.11
CA HIS A 374 -8.06 9.67 -13.96
C HIS A 374 -7.80 8.77 -12.76
N HIS A 375 -8.36 9.10 -11.59
CA HIS A 375 -8.23 8.29 -10.37
C HIS A 375 -8.75 6.86 -10.57
N LYS A 376 -9.84 6.67 -11.32
CA LYS A 376 -10.35 5.33 -11.68
C LYS A 376 -9.34 4.58 -12.56
N TRP A 377 -8.82 5.22 -13.61
CA TRP A 377 -7.88 4.60 -14.55
C TRP A 377 -6.52 4.28 -13.92
N SER A 378 -5.89 5.25 -13.27
CA SER A 378 -4.59 5.09 -12.62
C SER A 378 -4.67 4.08 -11.48
N GLY A 379 -5.73 4.14 -10.66
CA GLY A 379 -5.99 3.17 -9.59
C GLY A 379 -6.21 1.74 -10.11
N MET A 380 -6.86 1.58 -11.26
CA MET A 380 -6.97 0.27 -11.92
C MET A 380 -5.59 -0.26 -12.33
N ILE A 381 -4.76 0.55 -13.00
CA ILE A 381 -3.40 0.16 -13.39
C ILE A 381 -2.55 -0.20 -12.16
N GLU A 382 -2.59 0.64 -11.12
CA GLU A 382 -1.88 0.42 -9.86
C GLU A 382 -2.27 -0.93 -9.24
N SER A 383 -3.57 -1.24 -9.19
CA SER A 383 -4.09 -2.51 -8.66
C SER A 383 -3.60 -3.75 -9.41
N LYS A 384 -3.16 -3.59 -10.66
CA LYS A 384 -2.65 -4.66 -11.52
C LYS A 384 -1.12 -4.68 -11.60
N LEU A 385 -0.41 -3.64 -11.15
CA LEU A 385 1.07 -3.55 -11.28
C LEU A 385 1.78 -4.79 -10.73
N ARG A 386 1.24 -5.39 -9.65
CA ARG A 386 1.75 -6.64 -9.08
C ARG A 386 1.75 -7.81 -10.09
N ILE A 387 0.80 -7.87 -11.01
CA ILE A 387 0.74 -8.92 -12.05
C ILE A 387 1.94 -8.78 -13.00
N LEU A 388 2.31 -7.54 -13.35
CA LEU A 388 3.53 -7.28 -14.13
C LEU A 388 4.77 -7.74 -13.36
N VAL A 389 4.88 -7.41 -12.06
CA VAL A 389 5.97 -7.87 -11.19
C VAL A 389 6.07 -9.40 -11.16
N GLN A 390 4.94 -10.11 -11.02
CA GLN A 390 4.89 -11.58 -11.01
C GLN A 390 5.34 -12.20 -12.33
N LYS A 391 5.02 -11.57 -13.47
CA LYS A 391 5.52 -12.03 -14.78
C LYS A 391 7.00 -11.71 -14.98
N LEU A 392 7.48 -10.56 -14.51
CA LEU A 392 8.89 -10.17 -14.59
C LEU A 392 9.79 -11.04 -13.72
N GLU A 393 9.39 -11.38 -12.50
CA GLU A 393 10.25 -12.14 -11.58
C GLU A 393 10.50 -13.59 -11.99
N VAL A 394 9.71 -14.11 -12.94
CA VAL A 394 9.93 -15.43 -13.56
C VAL A 394 10.58 -15.34 -14.95
N THR A 395 10.90 -14.13 -15.42
CA THR A 395 11.56 -13.91 -16.70
C THR A 395 13.07 -14.16 -16.58
N ASP A 396 13.61 -14.98 -17.48
CA ASP A 396 15.04 -15.29 -17.53
C ASP A 396 15.90 -14.02 -17.58
N GLY A 397 16.85 -13.93 -16.65
CA GLY A 397 17.77 -12.80 -16.54
C GLY A 397 17.31 -11.70 -15.58
N ILE A 398 16.12 -11.81 -14.97
CA ILE A 398 15.66 -10.93 -13.88
C ILE A 398 15.85 -11.64 -12.55
N ALA A 399 16.65 -11.05 -11.65
CA ALA A 399 16.84 -11.56 -10.30
C ALA A 399 15.76 -11.04 -9.33
N VAL A 400 15.38 -9.77 -9.49
CA VAL A 400 14.37 -9.07 -8.69
C VAL A 400 13.65 -8.05 -9.58
N ALA A 401 12.32 -8.03 -9.53
CA ALA A 401 11.48 -6.94 -10.02
C ALA A 401 10.87 -6.22 -8.79
N HIS A 402 11.43 -5.07 -8.42
CA HIS A 402 11.07 -4.34 -7.20
C HIS A 402 10.10 -3.19 -7.54
N PRO A 403 8.78 -3.33 -7.29
CA PRO A 403 7.85 -2.21 -7.46
C PRO A 403 8.10 -1.13 -6.40
N TYR A 404 8.17 0.13 -6.79
CA TYR A 404 8.14 1.24 -5.85
C TYR A 404 6.73 1.40 -5.26
N VAL A 405 6.65 1.94 -4.05
CA VAL A 405 5.40 1.95 -3.26
C VAL A 405 4.61 3.26 -3.31
N LYS A 406 4.99 4.18 -4.20
CA LYS A 406 4.29 5.44 -4.43
C LYS A 406 4.24 5.73 -5.92
N ASP A 407 3.16 6.38 -6.32
CA ASP A 407 3.00 6.98 -7.63
C ASP A 407 3.51 8.42 -7.66
N PHE A 408 3.61 8.98 -8.86
CA PHE A 408 3.90 10.39 -9.10
C PHE A 408 2.88 10.91 -10.10
N SER A 409 2.03 11.84 -9.64
CA SER A 409 0.85 12.27 -10.37
C SER A 409 0.86 13.78 -10.58
N ASN A 410 0.57 14.21 -11.81
CA ASN A 410 0.51 15.61 -12.19
C ASN A 410 -0.56 15.83 -13.27
N SER A 411 -1.13 17.03 -13.28
CA SER A 411 -2.14 17.46 -14.26
C SER A 411 -1.60 18.65 -15.05
N TYR A 412 -1.84 18.66 -16.35
CA TYR A 412 -1.31 19.69 -17.25
C TYR A 412 -2.37 20.16 -18.24
N LEU A 413 -2.34 21.45 -18.58
CA LEU A 413 -3.04 21.97 -19.76
C LEU A 413 -2.33 21.44 -21.01
N LEU A 414 -3.05 20.75 -21.89
CA LEU A 414 -2.48 20.12 -23.07
C LEU A 414 -2.05 21.15 -24.12
N GLY A 415 -2.77 22.27 -24.23
CA GLY A 415 -2.52 23.30 -25.25
C GLY A 415 -2.60 22.72 -26.67
N GLU A 416 -1.57 22.99 -27.47
CA GLU A 416 -1.44 22.48 -28.86
C GLU A 416 -0.65 21.15 -28.94
N GLN A 417 -0.19 20.60 -27.82
CA GLN A 417 0.62 19.38 -27.81
C GLN A 417 -0.25 18.14 -28.05
N LYS A 418 0.32 17.11 -28.69
CA LYS A 418 -0.36 15.83 -28.84
C LYS A 418 -0.27 15.01 -27.57
N VAL A 419 -1.37 14.35 -27.20
CA VAL A 419 -1.44 13.51 -25.98
C VAL A 419 -0.37 12.41 -26.01
N GLU A 420 -0.17 11.76 -27.16
CA GLU A 420 0.81 10.69 -27.31
C GLU A 420 2.24 11.18 -27.08
N GLU A 421 2.56 12.41 -27.50
CA GLU A 421 3.88 13.00 -27.29
C GLU A 421 4.10 13.33 -25.82
N VAL A 422 3.08 13.87 -25.14
CA VAL A 422 3.12 14.17 -23.70
C VAL A 422 3.25 12.90 -22.87
N VAL A 423 2.42 11.88 -23.13
CA VAL A 423 2.48 10.58 -22.46
C VAL A 423 3.83 9.92 -22.71
N SER A 424 4.39 10.03 -23.93
CA SER A 424 5.71 9.50 -24.29
C SER A 424 6.90 10.24 -23.70
N ALA A 425 6.76 11.54 -23.44
CA ALA A 425 7.76 12.30 -22.69
C ALA A 425 7.73 12.00 -21.19
N TYR A 426 6.54 11.85 -20.59
CA TYR A 426 6.41 11.78 -19.14
C TYR A 426 7.14 10.59 -18.49
N GLY A 427 7.98 10.82 -17.48
CA GLY A 427 8.64 9.74 -16.74
C GLY A 427 10.05 9.35 -17.21
N THR A 428 10.66 10.15 -18.09
CA THR A 428 12.11 10.10 -18.40
C THR A 428 12.73 11.49 -18.28
N LEU A 429 14.03 11.56 -18.04
CA LEU A 429 14.77 12.83 -17.98
C LEU A 429 14.71 13.57 -19.32
N GLN A 430 14.89 12.88 -20.44
CA GLN A 430 14.81 13.49 -21.78
C GLN A 430 13.43 14.12 -22.05
N GLY A 431 12.37 13.55 -21.49
CA GLY A 431 11.02 14.10 -21.65
C GLY A 431 10.74 15.32 -20.78
N ASN A 432 11.56 15.63 -19.78
CA ASN A 432 11.33 16.78 -18.89
C ASN A 432 11.28 18.11 -19.65
N GLU A 433 12.05 18.26 -20.73
CA GLU A 433 11.99 19.47 -21.58
C GLU A 433 10.63 19.64 -22.27
N THR A 434 9.97 18.54 -22.64
CA THR A 434 8.63 18.57 -23.23
C THR A 434 7.59 18.87 -22.16
N ILE A 435 7.69 18.22 -20.99
CA ILE A 435 6.75 18.42 -19.88
C ILE A 435 6.85 19.84 -19.31
N ALA A 436 8.05 20.42 -19.24
CA ALA A 436 8.27 21.78 -18.76
C ALA A 436 7.64 22.88 -19.64
N LYS A 437 7.25 22.56 -20.89
CA LYS A 437 6.51 23.47 -21.77
C LYS A 437 5.02 23.50 -21.46
N LEU A 438 4.51 22.54 -20.69
CA LEU A 438 3.11 22.45 -20.31
C LEU A 438 2.87 23.26 -19.03
N GLU A 439 1.68 23.87 -18.95
CA GLU A 439 1.25 24.56 -17.74
C GLU A 439 0.66 23.55 -16.76
N ALA A 440 1.22 23.46 -15.55
CA ALA A 440 0.74 22.57 -14.51
C ALA A 440 -0.54 23.11 -13.87
N VAL A 441 -1.55 22.23 -13.75
CA VAL A 441 -2.81 22.54 -13.07
C VAL A 441 -2.70 22.08 -11.61
N LYS A 442 -2.94 22.98 -10.66
CA LYS A 442 -3.08 22.59 -9.25
C LYS A 442 -4.45 21.96 -9.04
N THR A 443 -4.47 20.73 -8.51
CA THR A 443 -5.68 20.08 -8.00
C THR A 443 -6.33 20.99 -6.94
N GLY A 444 -7.64 21.23 -7.07
CA GLY A 444 -8.42 22.07 -6.15
C GLY A 444 -8.67 23.54 -6.57
N SER A 445 -8.04 24.05 -7.64
CA SER A 445 -8.23 25.45 -8.09
C SER A 445 -9.11 25.63 -9.35
N LEU A 446 -9.85 24.61 -9.77
CA LEU A 446 -10.82 24.75 -10.86
C LEU A 446 -12.19 25.11 -10.27
N SER A 447 -12.40 26.40 -9.99
CA SER A 447 -13.75 26.94 -9.86
C SER A 447 -14.49 26.74 -11.19
N GLU A 448 -15.73 26.25 -11.15
CA GLU A 448 -16.62 25.99 -12.30
C GLU A 448 -16.92 27.22 -13.20
N GLU A 449 -16.30 28.39 -12.95
CA GLU A 449 -16.57 29.66 -13.63
C GLU A 449 -15.43 30.14 -14.54
N SER A 450 -14.90 29.28 -15.42
CA SER A 450 -14.19 29.79 -16.60
C SER A 450 -14.40 28.89 -17.82
N SER A 451 -15.43 29.24 -18.57
CA SER A 451 -15.79 28.72 -19.89
C SER A 451 -14.76 29.12 -20.97
N ASN A 452 -13.53 28.59 -20.89
CA ASN A 452 -12.54 28.61 -21.98
C ASN A 452 -11.58 27.40 -21.89
N THR A 453 -12.16 26.22 -21.71
CA THR A 453 -11.52 24.96 -21.27
C THR A 453 -10.56 24.39 -22.32
N GLN A 454 -9.27 24.76 -22.23
CA GLN A 454 -8.23 23.94 -22.83
C GLN A 454 -8.28 22.52 -22.22
N PRO A 455 -8.09 21.46 -23.02
CA PRO A 455 -8.15 20.10 -22.51
C PRO A 455 -7.03 19.86 -21.48
N VAL A 456 -7.39 19.28 -20.33
CA VAL A 456 -6.48 18.89 -19.25
C VAL A 456 -6.11 17.42 -19.42
N ILE A 457 -4.82 17.12 -19.33
CA ILE A 457 -4.31 15.76 -19.25
C ILE A 457 -3.81 15.47 -17.85
N HIS A 458 -4.31 14.39 -17.26
CA HIS A 458 -3.88 13.87 -15.97
C HIS A 458 -2.92 12.70 -16.19
N LEU A 459 -1.77 12.68 -15.51
CA LEU A 459 -0.71 11.72 -15.70
C LEU A 459 -0.25 11.13 -14.37
N THR A 460 -0.20 9.81 -14.28
CA THR A 460 0.38 9.06 -13.16
C THR A 460 1.54 8.21 -13.68
N LYS A 461 2.68 8.16 -12.96
CA LYS A 461 3.76 7.21 -13.25
C LYS A 461 4.11 6.32 -12.06
N LEU A 462 4.37 5.05 -12.36
CA LEU A 462 4.74 4.00 -11.41
C LEU A 462 6.08 3.39 -11.85
N PHE A 463 6.92 3.00 -10.88
CA PHE A 463 8.26 2.48 -11.16
C PHE A 463 8.45 1.03 -10.66
N ILE A 464 9.18 0.24 -11.44
CA ILE A 464 9.70 -1.08 -11.04
C ILE A 464 11.21 -1.09 -11.27
N GLY A 465 12.01 -1.22 -10.21
CA GLY A 465 13.45 -1.43 -10.31
C GLY A 465 13.78 -2.85 -10.74
N LEU A 466 14.70 -3.01 -11.69
CA LEU A 466 15.11 -4.32 -12.20
C LEU A 466 16.54 -4.62 -11.80
N ASP A 467 16.72 -5.68 -11.01
CA ASP A 467 18.02 -6.32 -10.83
C ASP A 467 18.20 -7.41 -11.89
N VAL A 468 19.23 -7.28 -12.70
CA VAL A 468 19.44 -8.06 -13.92
C VAL A 468 20.65 -8.96 -13.73
N SER A 469 20.42 -10.26 -13.58
CA SER A 469 21.45 -11.29 -13.50
C SER A 469 21.62 -11.98 -14.86
N LEU A 470 22.27 -11.30 -15.80
CA LEU A 470 22.67 -11.95 -17.06
C LEU A 470 23.83 -12.91 -16.75
N LEU A 471 23.51 -14.18 -16.56
CA LEU A 471 24.51 -15.25 -16.54
C LEU A 471 25.32 -15.15 -17.84
N LYS A 472 26.64 -14.95 -17.71
CA LYS A 472 27.57 -15.13 -18.82
C LYS A 472 27.56 -16.63 -19.15
N THR A 473 26.73 -17.06 -20.08
CA THR A 473 26.91 -18.39 -20.68
C THR A 473 28.23 -18.40 -21.44
N GLY A 474 28.94 -19.53 -21.41
CA GLY A 474 30.32 -19.68 -21.90
C GLY A 474 30.59 -19.34 -23.37
N THR A 475 29.58 -18.88 -24.12
CA THR A 475 29.67 -18.47 -25.53
C THR A 475 29.93 -16.97 -25.73
N GLY A 476 30.12 -16.18 -24.66
CA GLY A 476 30.52 -14.77 -24.77
C GLY A 476 29.47 -13.82 -25.35
N THR A 477 28.31 -14.31 -25.75
CA THR A 477 27.17 -13.52 -26.22
C THR A 477 26.25 -13.17 -25.05
N VAL A 478 26.22 -11.89 -24.69
CA VAL A 478 25.26 -11.34 -23.71
C VAL A 478 23.86 -11.50 -24.31
N ARG A 479 23.04 -12.42 -23.80
CA ARG A 479 21.62 -12.49 -24.15
C ARG A 479 20.99 -11.14 -23.78
N LYS A 480 20.40 -10.44 -24.76
CA LYS A 480 19.64 -9.22 -24.50
C LYS A 480 18.44 -9.63 -23.62
N LEU A 481 18.24 -8.95 -22.50
CA LEU A 481 17.07 -9.17 -21.65
C LEU A 481 15.82 -8.84 -22.47
N ASP A 482 14.94 -9.82 -22.65
CA ASP A 482 13.66 -9.66 -23.34
C ASP A 482 12.52 -9.66 -22.33
N ILE A 483 11.90 -8.50 -22.17
CA ILE A 483 10.73 -8.26 -21.32
C ILE A 483 9.52 -7.84 -22.15
N GLN A 484 9.56 -8.01 -23.48
CA GLN A 484 8.46 -7.60 -24.34
C GLN A 484 7.19 -8.37 -24.00
N TYR A 485 7.27 -9.69 -23.85
CA TYR A 485 6.12 -10.52 -23.49
C TYR A 485 5.40 -10.09 -22.18
N PRO A 486 6.08 -10.00 -21.02
CA PRO A 486 5.41 -9.58 -19.78
C PRO A 486 4.83 -8.16 -19.87
N CYS A 487 5.50 -7.23 -20.56
CA CYS A 487 5.01 -5.88 -20.77
C CYS A 487 3.77 -5.85 -21.69
N SER A 488 3.77 -6.58 -22.80
CA SER A 488 2.63 -6.65 -23.73
C SER A 488 1.40 -7.29 -23.07
N GLU A 489 1.59 -8.35 -22.28
CA GLU A 489 0.51 -8.97 -21.52
C GLU A 489 -0.12 -8.00 -20.52
N PHE A 490 0.71 -7.23 -19.80
CA PHE A 490 0.21 -6.22 -18.87
C PHE A 490 -0.50 -5.07 -19.58
N TYR A 491 0.03 -4.61 -20.71
CA TYR A 491 -0.59 -3.60 -21.55
C TYR A 491 -2.00 -4.03 -22.01
N ASN A 492 -2.11 -5.26 -22.54
CA ASN A 492 -3.38 -5.83 -22.98
C ASN A 492 -4.36 -6.03 -21.81
N LEU A 493 -3.87 -6.45 -20.64
CA LEU A 493 -4.68 -6.56 -19.44
C LEU A 493 -5.31 -5.20 -19.04
N CYS A 494 -4.53 -4.12 -19.11
CA CYS A 494 -5.03 -2.78 -18.77
C CYS A 494 -6.07 -2.29 -19.79
N LYS A 495 -5.82 -2.50 -21.10
CA LYS A 495 -6.78 -2.20 -22.17
C LYS A 495 -8.07 -3.04 -22.12
N GLY A 496 -8.04 -4.19 -21.47
CA GLY A 496 -9.22 -5.05 -21.27
C GLY A 496 -10.19 -4.55 -20.19
N TRP A 497 -9.92 -3.42 -19.53
CA TRP A 497 -10.82 -2.83 -18.56
C TRP A 497 -12.12 -2.36 -19.22
N GLN A 498 -13.28 -2.65 -18.62
CA GLN A 498 -14.59 -2.42 -19.23
C GLN A 498 -14.88 -0.95 -19.54
N ALA A 499 -14.35 -0.02 -18.75
CA ALA A 499 -14.50 1.42 -18.94
C ALA A 499 -13.37 2.05 -19.77
N PHE A 500 -12.49 1.23 -20.37
CA PHE A 500 -11.40 1.73 -21.19
C PHE A 500 -11.95 2.34 -22.50
N ASP A 501 -11.60 3.61 -22.72
CA ASP A 501 -11.83 4.35 -23.97
C ASP A 501 -10.49 4.82 -24.54
N GLU A 502 -10.16 4.42 -25.77
CA GLU A 502 -8.91 4.76 -26.46
C GLU A 502 -8.70 6.25 -26.73
N LYS A 503 -9.76 7.06 -26.73
CA LYS A 503 -9.67 8.51 -26.89
C LYS A 503 -9.38 9.24 -25.58
N VAL A 504 -9.66 8.58 -24.45
CA VAL A 504 -9.59 9.17 -23.11
C VAL A 504 -8.44 8.60 -22.32
N ASN A 505 -8.18 7.30 -22.43
CA ASN A 505 -7.28 6.55 -21.57
C ASN A 505 -6.02 6.11 -22.31
N PHE A 506 -4.88 6.41 -21.72
CA PHE A 506 -3.56 6.15 -22.28
C PHE A 506 -2.72 5.36 -21.30
N ILE A 507 -1.92 4.43 -21.81
CA ILE A 507 -0.93 3.68 -21.02
C ILE A 507 0.34 3.48 -21.84
N GLN A 508 1.49 3.64 -21.19
CA GLN A 508 2.78 3.36 -21.80
C GLN A 508 3.75 2.72 -20.79
N ILE A 509 4.53 1.76 -21.24
CA ILE A 509 5.55 1.08 -20.44
C ILE A 509 6.91 1.38 -21.06
N LYS A 510 7.80 1.98 -20.29
CA LYS A 510 9.11 2.47 -20.74
C LYS A 510 10.23 1.79 -19.98
N ASN A 511 11.32 1.47 -20.66
CA ASN A 511 12.57 1.08 -20.01
C ASN A 511 13.43 2.33 -19.79
N VAL A 512 13.69 2.66 -18.53
CA VAL A 512 14.41 3.85 -18.10
C VAL A 512 15.71 3.42 -17.44
N LYS A 513 16.83 3.98 -17.90
CA LYS A 513 18.13 3.74 -17.25
C LYS A 513 18.27 4.60 -16.03
N LEU A 514 19.10 4.19 -15.07
CA LEU A 514 19.33 4.94 -13.82
C LEU A 514 19.59 6.45 -14.03
N TYR A 515 20.47 6.79 -14.99
CA TYR A 515 20.84 8.18 -15.28
C TYR A 515 19.79 8.95 -16.10
N ASP A 516 18.73 8.29 -16.55
CA ASP A 516 17.63 8.86 -17.35
C ASP A 516 16.32 8.92 -16.55
N LEU A 517 16.38 8.64 -15.24
CA LEU A 517 15.25 8.85 -14.33
C LEU A 517 14.92 10.35 -14.21
N PRO A 518 13.63 10.72 -14.18
CA PRO A 518 13.19 12.11 -14.13
C PRO A 518 13.58 12.79 -12.80
N ASP A 519 13.57 14.13 -12.74
CA ASP A 519 14.08 14.88 -11.56
C ASP A 519 13.21 14.67 -10.32
N ASP A 520 11.91 14.51 -10.51
CA ASP A 520 10.90 14.47 -9.45
C ASP A 520 10.88 13.18 -8.61
N VAL A 521 11.70 12.17 -8.96
CA VAL A 521 11.89 10.99 -8.10
C VAL A 521 12.91 11.23 -6.98
N TYR A 522 13.72 12.29 -7.10
CA TYR A 522 14.73 12.69 -6.11
C TYR A 522 14.15 13.78 -5.20
N VAL A 523 14.42 13.65 -3.89
CA VAL A 523 14.02 14.67 -2.91
C VAL A 523 15.14 15.68 -2.71
N GLU A 524 14.83 16.81 -2.05
CA GLU A 524 15.83 17.83 -1.71
C GLU A 524 17.03 17.20 -0.98
N GLY A 525 18.24 17.50 -1.46
CA GLY A 525 19.50 16.95 -0.94
C GLY A 525 19.96 15.65 -1.61
N GLU A 526 19.13 14.97 -2.41
CA GLU A 526 19.58 13.83 -3.21
C GLU A 526 20.18 14.28 -4.53
N THR A 527 21.29 13.64 -4.91
CA THR A 527 21.91 13.88 -6.22
C THR A 527 21.54 12.78 -7.19
N ARG A 528 21.10 13.18 -8.39
CA ARG A 528 20.86 12.25 -9.50
C ARG A 528 22.17 11.56 -9.90
N PRO A 529 22.18 10.23 -10.14
CA PRO A 529 23.30 9.55 -10.74
C PRO A 529 23.56 10.01 -12.19
N VAL A 530 24.80 10.42 -12.47
CA VAL A 530 25.22 10.86 -13.81
C VAL A 530 25.84 9.70 -14.59
N LYS A 531 25.62 9.67 -15.91
CA LYS A 531 26.24 8.69 -16.81
C LYS A 531 27.77 8.82 -16.75
N SER A 532 28.47 7.78 -16.30
CA SER A 532 29.94 7.79 -16.29
C SER A 532 30.48 7.87 -17.72
N THR A 533 31.09 8.99 -18.09
CA THR A 533 31.85 9.15 -19.35
C THR A 533 33.21 8.50 -19.19
N LYS A 534 33.26 7.16 -19.09
CA LYS A 534 34.54 6.47 -19.28
C LYS A 534 34.98 6.65 -20.73
N LYS A 535 35.87 7.62 -20.97
CA LYS A 535 36.68 7.69 -22.19
C LYS A 535 37.27 6.30 -22.39
N ARG A 536 36.87 5.60 -23.46
CA ARG A 536 37.59 4.42 -23.93
C ARG A 536 39.05 4.84 -24.08
N LYS A 537 39.94 4.34 -23.22
CA LYS A 537 41.37 4.38 -23.50
C LYS A 537 41.53 3.68 -24.85
N LYS A 538 41.96 4.43 -25.86
CA LYS A 538 42.37 3.89 -27.15
C LYS A 538 43.60 3.05 -26.82
N ASP A 539 43.46 1.73 -26.79
CA ASP A 539 44.62 0.84 -26.68
C ASP A 539 45.44 0.99 -27.97
N ASN A 540 46.42 1.89 -27.93
CA ASN A 540 47.53 1.88 -28.86
C ASN A 540 48.45 0.71 -28.44
N LYS A 541 48.15 -0.48 -28.95
CA LYS A 541 49.20 -1.47 -29.19
C LYS A 541 49.09 -1.95 -30.63
N ALA A 542 50.03 -1.44 -31.42
CA ALA A 542 50.43 -2.06 -32.67
C ALA A 542 50.93 -3.48 -32.34
N ASP A 543 50.33 -4.49 -32.96
CA ASP A 543 51.09 -5.60 -33.50
C ASP A 543 50.31 -6.23 -34.65
N GLN A 544 50.88 -6.07 -35.83
CA GLN A 544 50.42 -6.72 -37.06
C GLN A 544 50.78 -8.20 -36.98
N LEU A 545 49.79 -9.08 -36.99
CA LEU A 545 50.00 -10.45 -37.44
C LEU A 545 49.05 -10.75 -38.61
N LYS A 546 49.70 -10.95 -39.77
CA LYS A 546 49.15 -11.18 -41.10
C LYS A 546 48.24 -12.42 -41.10
N ARG A 547 47.07 -12.30 -41.73
CA ARG A 547 46.21 -13.44 -42.12
C ARG A 547 46.93 -14.33 -43.13
N PRO A 548 46.91 -15.67 -43.00
CA PRO A 548 47.22 -16.57 -44.10
C PRO A 548 46.07 -16.55 -45.14
N LYS A 549 46.42 -16.42 -46.43
CA LYS A 549 45.50 -16.55 -47.56
C LYS A 549 45.19 -18.03 -47.79
N SER A 550 43.92 -18.42 -47.80
CA SER A 550 43.47 -19.71 -48.33
C SER A 550 43.18 -19.56 -49.83
N VAL A 551 43.94 -20.28 -50.65
CA VAL A 551 43.72 -20.46 -52.10
C VAL A 551 42.92 -21.75 -52.27
N THR A 552 41.74 -21.66 -52.86
CA THR A 552 40.98 -22.83 -53.37
C THR A 552 40.96 -22.74 -54.89
N SER A 553 41.68 -23.67 -55.52
CA SER A 553 41.69 -23.93 -56.95
C SER A 553 40.56 -24.89 -57.31
N THR A 554 39.68 -24.49 -58.24
CA THR A 554 38.73 -25.38 -58.91
C THR A 554 39.39 -25.98 -60.15
N PRO A 555 39.25 -27.27 -60.45
CA PRO A 555 39.85 -27.90 -61.62
C PRO A 555 38.97 -27.71 -62.87
N ALA A 556 39.60 -27.46 -64.02
CA ALA A 556 38.97 -27.54 -65.34
C ALA A 556 39.27 -28.92 -65.96
N ILE A 557 38.21 -29.61 -66.39
CA ILE A 557 38.27 -30.79 -67.25
C ILE A 557 38.31 -30.30 -68.71
N ALA A 558 39.01 -31.06 -69.55
CA ALA A 558 39.25 -30.84 -70.98
C ALA A 558 37.98 -30.57 -71.82
#